data_AF-A0A7K4GZS2-F1
#
_entry.id   AF-A0A7K4GZS2-F1
#
_cell.length_a   1.000
_cell.length_b   1.000
_cell.length_c   1.000
_cell.angle_alpha   90.00
_cell.angle_beta   90.00
_cell.angle_gamma   90.00
#
_symmetry.space_group_name_H-M   'P 1'
#
loop_
_entity.id
_entity.type
_entity.pdbx_description
1 polymer ?
#
loop_
_entity_poly.entity_id
_entity_poly.type
_entity_poly.pdbx_seq_one_letter_code
_entity_poly.pdbx_strand_id
1 'polypeptide(L)'
;MRCSIISLNDDPFLSISNSIKNSYIDEWQKKGKKVVGFYCTYIPEELLYAADLLPFRIRATGNKDTDLGDIYMVRFTCSFVRATLDMALRGIYDFLDGFLVCNSCDHSRRMFELFDLKVFNRENFKKKVQRFYLALPHIITDEGFEWYKKEVEELKEELEQNFKLDEITNEKLTRSIEIYNENRKFLREIHKLRIQKNPKLTGSEALQINMANSSIPKDAANEELKRLKSSLT
;
A
#
# COMPACT_ATOMS: atom_id res chain seq x y z
N MET A 1 12.64 -31.15 -12.87
CA MET A 1 13.38 -30.06 -13.53
C MET A 1 12.43 -28.90 -13.78
N ARG A 2 12.71 -27.72 -13.25
CA ARG A 2 11.95 -26.51 -13.59
C ARG A 2 12.45 -25.97 -14.92
N CYS A 3 11.60 -26.01 -15.95
CA CYS A 3 11.68 -25.05 -17.04
C CYS A 3 11.04 -23.74 -16.55
N SER A 4 11.78 -22.92 -15.82
CA SER A 4 11.44 -21.50 -15.66
C SER A 4 12.39 -20.73 -16.58
N ILE A 5 11.84 -20.23 -17.69
CA ILE A 5 12.55 -19.51 -18.76
C ILE A 5 12.99 -18.10 -18.32
N ILE A 6 12.59 -17.65 -17.13
CA ILE A 6 12.87 -16.30 -16.63
C ILE A 6 13.63 -16.40 -15.30
N SER A 7 14.85 -15.86 -15.26
CA SER A 7 15.48 -15.42 -14.01
C SER A 7 14.64 -14.26 -13.48
N LEU A 8 13.69 -14.54 -12.58
CA LEU A 8 12.85 -13.51 -11.96
C LEU A 8 13.65 -12.52 -11.09
N ASN A 9 14.94 -12.81 -10.87
CA ASN A 9 15.86 -11.93 -10.16
C ASN A 9 16.19 -10.64 -10.92
N ASP A 10 16.14 -10.66 -12.25
CA ASP A 10 16.56 -9.53 -13.11
C ASP A 10 15.38 -8.83 -13.79
N ASP A 11 14.14 -9.24 -13.50
CA ASP A 11 12.96 -8.61 -14.07
C ASP A 11 12.77 -7.19 -13.51
N PRO A 12 12.71 -6.14 -14.37
CA PRO A 12 12.63 -4.75 -13.90
C PRO A 12 11.44 -4.47 -12.98
N PHE A 13 10.27 -5.05 -13.27
CA PHE A 13 9.09 -4.89 -12.44
C PHE A 13 9.28 -5.57 -11.08
N LEU A 14 9.81 -6.80 -11.07
CA LEU A 14 10.05 -7.52 -9.81
C LEU A 14 11.16 -6.89 -8.97
N SER A 15 12.13 -6.23 -9.59
CA SER A 15 13.20 -5.52 -8.88
C SER A 15 12.69 -4.38 -7.98
N ILE A 16 11.52 -3.81 -8.29
CA ILE A 16 10.86 -2.75 -7.50
C ILE A 16 10.57 -3.21 -6.07
N SER A 17 10.37 -4.51 -5.87
CA SER A 17 10.18 -5.08 -4.54
C SER A 17 11.38 -4.90 -3.62
N ASN A 18 12.57 -4.58 -4.14
CA ASN A 18 13.80 -4.42 -3.36
C ASN A 18 14.04 -3.00 -2.80
N SER A 19 13.31 -1.99 -3.27
CA SER A 19 13.43 -0.60 -2.80
C SER A 19 12.10 -0.07 -2.28
N ILE A 20 12.10 0.93 -1.40
CA ILE A 20 10.84 1.59 -0.96
C ILE A 20 10.31 2.53 -2.03
N LYS A 21 11.18 3.43 -2.51
CA LYS A 21 10.86 4.38 -3.57
C LYS A 21 11.30 3.82 -4.92
N ASN A 22 10.52 4.11 -5.95
CA ASN A 22 10.75 3.64 -7.31
C ASN A 22 10.33 4.72 -8.34
N SER A 23 10.66 4.50 -9.61
CA SER A 23 10.40 5.45 -10.69
C SER A 23 8.93 5.79 -10.88
N TYR A 24 8.00 4.85 -10.65
CA TYR A 24 6.57 5.12 -10.78
C TYR A 24 6.10 6.14 -9.74
N ILE A 25 6.62 6.07 -8.52
CA ILE A 25 6.33 7.07 -7.48
C ILE A 25 6.91 8.43 -7.88
N ASP A 26 8.15 8.46 -8.38
CA ASP A 26 8.78 9.70 -8.84
C ASP A 26 8.01 10.35 -10.00
N GLU A 27 7.58 9.55 -10.98
CA GLU A 27 6.77 10.02 -12.12
C GLU A 27 5.39 10.49 -11.68
N TRP A 28 4.77 9.80 -10.71
CA TRP A 28 3.50 10.23 -10.13
C TRP A 28 3.61 11.61 -9.48
N GLN A 29 4.65 11.80 -8.68
CA GLN A 29 4.91 13.08 -8.00
C GLN A 29 5.32 14.19 -8.98
N LYS A 30 6.08 13.88 -10.04
CA LYS A 30 6.42 14.83 -11.12
C LYS A 30 5.18 15.37 -11.85
N LYS A 31 4.10 14.60 -11.90
CA LYS A 31 2.79 15.04 -12.42
C LYS A 31 2.00 15.90 -11.42
N GLY A 32 2.59 16.26 -10.28
CA GLY A 32 1.95 17.03 -9.21
C GLY A 32 0.98 16.23 -8.35
N LYS A 33 0.81 14.92 -8.63
CA LYS A 33 -0.10 14.06 -7.89
C LYS A 33 0.49 13.63 -6.54
N LYS A 34 -0.39 13.29 -5.61
CA LYS A 34 -0.07 13.03 -4.21
C LYS A 34 0.02 11.54 -3.90
N VAL A 35 0.81 11.20 -2.90
CA VAL A 35 1.01 9.79 -2.45
C VAL A 35 0.47 9.63 -1.04
N VAL A 36 -0.44 8.66 -0.84
CA VAL A 36 -1.01 8.36 0.47
C VAL A 36 -0.49 7.02 0.96
N GLY A 37 0.31 7.07 2.02
CA GLY A 37 0.82 5.89 2.68
C GLY A 37 -0.26 5.24 3.51
N PHE A 38 -0.40 3.92 3.46
CA PHE A 38 -1.41 3.23 4.25
C PHE A 38 -0.93 1.96 4.92
N TYR A 39 -1.63 1.61 6.00
CA TYR A 39 -1.52 0.34 6.70
C TYR A 39 -2.78 -0.48 6.51
N CYS A 40 -2.63 -1.80 6.64
CA CYS A 40 -3.73 -2.77 6.58
C CYS A 40 -4.33 -2.98 5.18
N THR A 41 -4.99 -4.12 4.99
CA THR A 41 -5.65 -4.52 3.74
C THR A 41 -7.10 -4.04 3.64
N TYR A 42 -7.67 -3.52 4.73
CA TYR A 42 -9.03 -2.99 4.77
C TYR A 42 -9.15 -1.57 4.20
N ILE A 43 -8.02 -0.90 3.92
CA ILE A 43 -8.05 0.43 3.33
C ILE A 43 -8.59 0.34 1.89
N PRO A 44 -9.59 1.16 1.53
CA PRO A 44 -10.15 1.19 0.18
C PRO A 44 -9.19 1.89 -0.78
N GLU A 45 -8.18 1.17 -1.27
CA GLU A 45 -7.22 1.66 -2.26
C GLU A 45 -7.93 2.23 -3.50
N GLU A 46 -9.08 1.67 -3.88
CA GLU A 46 -9.94 2.14 -4.96
C GLU A 46 -10.39 3.59 -4.78
N LEU A 47 -10.77 3.98 -3.55
CA LEU A 47 -11.22 5.33 -3.25
C LEU A 47 -10.08 6.34 -3.42
N LEU A 48 -8.91 6.01 -2.87
CA LEU A 48 -7.69 6.83 -3.03
C LEU A 48 -7.32 6.96 -4.52
N TYR A 49 -7.35 5.86 -5.26
CA TYR A 49 -6.96 5.85 -6.67
C TYR A 49 -7.97 6.60 -7.56
N ALA A 50 -9.27 6.53 -7.27
CA ALA A 50 -10.31 7.33 -7.92
C ALA A 50 -10.13 8.84 -7.69
N ALA A 51 -9.49 9.20 -6.58
CA ALA A 51 -9.14 10.55 -6.20
C ALA A 51 -7.81 11.04 -6.79
N ASP A 52 -7.20 10.29 -7.72
CA ASP A 52 -5.87 10.56 -8.27
C ASP A 52 -4.74 10.60 -7.22
N LEU A 53 -4.96 9.96 -6.07
CA LEU A 53 -3.97 9.75 -5.02
C LEU A 53 -3.34 8.37 -5.23
N LEU A 54 -2.00 8.27 -5.21
CA LEU A 54 -1.33 6.97 -5.30
C LEU A 54 -1.39 6.27 -3.92
N PRO A 55 -2.09 5.12 -3.80
CA PRO A 55 -2.05 4.34 -2.58
C PRO A 55 -0.69 3.66 -2.48
N PHE A 56 0.04 3.94 -1.39
CA PHE A 56 1.34 3.36 -1.14
C PHE A 56 1.28 2.47 0.10
N ARG A 57 1.44 1.16 -0.08
CA ARG A 57 1.46 0.22 1.03
C ARG A 57 2.78 0.32 1.79
N ILE A 58 2.72 0.75 3.05
CA ILE A 58 3.92 0.87 3.88
C ILE A 58 4.56 -0.51 4.08
N ARG A 59 5.89 -0.57 3.97
CA ARG A 59 6.66 -1.83 4.06
C ARG A 59 8.06 -1.60 4.59
N ALA A 60 8.58 -2.53 5.37
CA ALA A 60 9.93 -2.43 5.94
C ALA A 60 11.04 -3.00 5.03
N THR A 61 10.91 -2.87 3.70
CA THR A 61 11.86 -3.48 2.75
C THR A 61 13.25 -2.88 2.91
N GLY A 62 14.26 -3.75 3.02
CA GLY A 62 15.66 -3.34 3.19
C GLY A 62 16.00 -2.86 4.60
N ASN A 63 15.03 -2.85 5.53
CA ASN A 63 15.30 -2.51 6.92
C ASN A 63 16.16 -3.58 7.60
N LYS A 64 17.17 -3.15 8.33
CA LYS A 64 18.10 -4.05 9.04
C LYS A 64 17.99 -3.97 10.56
N ASP A 65 17.40 -2.90 11.09
CA ASP A 65 17.37 -2.65 12.52
C ASP A 65 16.17 -1.77 12.94
N THR A 66 15.91 -1.68 14.24
CA THR A 66 14.78 -0.92 14.79
C THR A 66 15.17 0.05 15.89
N ASP A 67 16.46 0.39 16.03
CA ASP A 67 16.98 1.23 17.12
C ASP A 67 16.18 2.52 17.37
N LEU A 68 15.82 3.28 16.33
CA LEU A 68 15.05 4.52 16.50
C LEU A 68 13.59 4.23 16.84
N GLY A 69 13.03 3.16 16.27
CA GLY A 69 11.67 2.71 16.60
C GLY A 69 11.56 2.26 18.06
N ASP A 70 12.59 1.59 18.56
CA ASP A 70 12.66 1.01 19.91
C ASP A 70 12.77 2.06 21.02
N ILE A 71 13.13 3.31 20.68
CA ILE A 71 13.05 4.45 21.61
C ILE A 71 11.60 4.74 22.00
N TYR A 72 10.66 4.53 21.08
CA TYR A 72 9.25 4.90 21.25
C TYR A 72 8.32 3.70 21.43
N MET A 73 8.78 2.50 21.06
CA MET A 73 8.02 1.27 21.16
C MET A 73 8.78 0.21 21.96
N VAL A 74 8.05 -0.46 22.85
CA VAL A 74 8.59 -1.58 23.62
C VAL A 74 8.92 -2.77 22.74
N ARG A 75 9.93 -3.57 23.13
CA ARG A 75 10.45 -4.68 22.32
C ARG A 75 9.41 -5.77 21.99
N PHE A 76 8.35 -5.92 22.79
CA PHE A 76 7.29 -6.90 22.52
C PHE A 76 6.21 -6.39 21.55
N THR A 77 6.29 -5.14 21.07
CA THR A 77 5.46 -4.64 19.97
C THR A 77 5.82 -5.34 18.66
N CYS A 78 4.83 -5.49 17.76
CA CYS A 78 5.01 -6.10 16.45
C CYS A 78 6.23 -5.53 15.70
N SER A 79 7.10 -6.42 15.23
CA SER A 79 8.34 -6.06 14.51
C SER A 79 8.07 -5.22 13.27
N PHE A 80 6.94 -5.42 12.60
CA PHE A 80 6.55 -4.64 11.43
C PHE A 80 6.41 -3.15 11.75
N VAL A 81 5.64 -2.78 12.78
CA VAL A 81 5.42 -1.35 13.12
C VAL A 81 6.67 -0.69 13.70
N ARG A 82 7.52 -1.46 14.39
CA ARG A 82 8.82 -0.99 14.87
C ARG A 82 9.75 -0.67 13.71
N ALA A 83 9.85 -1.59 12.74
CA ALA A 83 10.70 -1.43 11.57
C ALA A 83 10.24 -0.30 10.66
N THR A 84 8.95 -0.16 10.41
CA THR A 84 8.44 0.94 9.60
C THR A 84 8.53 2.28 10.32
N LEU A 85 8.38 2.33 11.64
CA LEU A 85 8.62 3.56 12.42
C LEU A 85 10.10 3.97 12.36
N ASP A 86 11.04 3.03 12.52
CA ASP A 86 12.48 3.30 12.41
C ASP A 86 12.81 3.94 11.05
N MET A 87 12.34 3.33 9.96
CA MET A 87 12.50 3.86 8.61
C MET A 87 11.86 5.24 8.44
N ALA A 88 10.69 5.47 9.05
CA ALA A 88 10.00 6.74 8.99
C ALA A 88 10.78 7.86 9.70
N LEU A 89 11.33 7.58 10.88
CA LEU A 89 12.17 8.52 11.63
C LEU A 89 13.42 8.92 10.83
N ARG A 90 13.98 7.98 10.04
CA ARG A 90 15.09 8.23 9.10
C ARG A 90 14.68 8.99 7.83
N GLY A 91 13.40 9.28 7.63
CA GLY A 91 12.90 10.04 6.49
C GLY A 91 12.64 9.21 5.23
N ILE A 92 12.65 7.89 5.33
CA ILE A 92 12.45 7.02 4.17
C ILE A 92 11.07 7.24 3.51
N TYR A 93 10.08 7.70 4.28
CA TYR A 93 8.71 7.99 3.81
C TYR A 93 8.39 9.49 3.63
N ASP A 94 9.40 10.37 3.54
CA ASP A 94 9.18 11.81 3.38
C ASP A 94 8.44 12.21 2.10
N PHE A 95 8.40 11.29 1.14
CA PHE A 95 7.65 11.47 -0.09
C PHE A 95 6.13 11.43 0.12
N LEU A 96 5.62 10.90 1.24
CA LEU A 96 4.19 10.82 1.50
C LEU A 96 3.55 12.21 1.66
N ASP A 97 2.35 12.38 1.11
CA ASP A 97 1.49 13.56 1.24
C ASP A 97 0.30 13.30 2.17
N GLY A 98 -0.07 12.04 2.35
CA GLY A 98 -1.07 11.59 3.30
C GLY A 98 -0.69 10.30 3.99
N PHE A 99 -1.35 10.04 5.11
CA PHE A 99 -1.18 8.84 5.89
C PHE A 99 -2.53 8.34 6.41
N LEU A 100 -2.92 7.13 5.98
CA LEU A 100 -4.22 6.53 6.28
C LEU A 100 -4.04 5.21 7.02
N VAL A 101 -4.69 5.08 8.18
CA VAL A 101 -4.72 3.84 8.96
C VAL A 101 -6.16 3.49 9.33
N CYS A 102 -6.36 2.30 9.90
CA CYS A 102 -7.63 1.89 10.45
C CYS A 102 -7.46 1.19 11.80
N ASN A 103 -8.57 1.01 12.52
CA ASN A 103 -8.67 0.30 13.80
C ASN A 103 -8.50 -1.24 13.69
N SER A 104 -7.61 -1.70 12.81
CA SER A 104 -7.40 -3.13 12.54
C SER A 104 -6.52 -3.84 13.57
N CYS A 105 -5.51 -3.18 14.14
CA CYS A 105 -4.77 -3.68 15.30
C CYS A 105 -4.26 -2.53 16.18
N ASP A 106 -4.06 -2.79 17.47
CA ASP A 106 -3.64 -1.73 18.40
C ASP A 106 -2.21 -1.23 18.13
N HIS A 107 -1.34 -2.10 17.62
CA HIS A 107 0.02 -1.71 17.24
C HIS A 107 0.04 -0.69 16.08
N SER A 108 -0.85 -0.82 15.07
CA SER A 108 -0.92 0.18 14.00
C SER A 108 -1.58 1.47 14.45
N ARG A 109 -2.54 1.40 15.37
CA ARG A 109 -3.15 2.61 15.98
C ARG A 109 -2.12 3.41 16.76
N ARG A 110 -1.32 2.75 17.60
CA ARG A 110 -0.22 3.42 18.31
C ARG A 110 0.84 3.98 17.36
N MET A 111 1.14 3.25 16.28
CA MET A 111 2.06 3.71 15.24
C MET A 111 1.56 4.98 14.54
N PHE A 112 0.25 5.12 14.32
CA PHE A 112 -0.33 6.33 13.73
C PHE A 112 -0.07 7.59 14.56
N GLU A 113 -0.27 7.51 15.88
CA GLU A 113 0.08 8.60 16.80
C GLU A 113 1.58 8.91 16.77
N LEU A 114 2.44 7.88 16.69
CA LEU A 114 3.89 8.08 16.65
C LEU A 114 4.37 8.67 15.32
N PHE A 115 3.73 8.33 14.20
CA PHE A 115 3.97 9.00 12.93
C PHE A 115 3.64 10.49 13.03
N ASP A 116 2.49 10.83 13.60
CA ASP A 116 2.12 12.22 13.81
C ASP A 116 3.10 12.97 14.72
N LEU A 117 3.35 12.45 15.92
CA LEU A 117 4.10 13.14 16.96
C LEU A 117 5.62 13.15 16.74
N LYS A 118 6.18 12.13 16.08
CA LYS A 118 7.64 11.92 16.00
C LYS A 118 8.19 11.92 14.58
N VAL A 119 7.41 11.52 13.58
CA VAL A 119 7.87 11.50 12.20
C VAL A 119 7.52 12.83 11.51
N PHE A 120 6.25 13.23 11.53
CA PHE A 120 5.77 14.42 10.82
C PHE A 120 6.06 15.73 11.55
N ASN A 121 6.53 15.66 12.80
CA ASN A 121 6.92 16.81 13.62
C ASN A 121 8.43 16.84 13.95
N ARG A 122 9.26 16.08 13.24
CA ARG A 122 10.73 16.14 13.42
C ARG A 122 11.30 17.44 12.86
N GLU A 123 12.37 17.94 13.47
CA GLU A 123 12.93 19.29 13.23
C GLU A 123 13.18 19.63 11.75
N ASN A 124 13.67 18.66 10.98
CA ASN A 124 14.04 18.85 9.57
C ASN A 124 12.92 18.50 8.56
N PHE A 125 11.69 18.28 9.02
CA PHE A 125 10.56 17.93 8.16
C PHE A 125 9.48 19.01 8.19
N LYS A 126 9.37 19.76 7.09
CA LYS A 126 8.46 20.92 6.98
C LYS A 126 7.23 20.63 6.13
N LYS A 127 7.16 19.46 5.49
CA LYS A 127 6.06 19.09 4.60
C LYS A 127 4.83 18.77 5.46
N LYS A 128 3.69 19.40 5.16
CA LYS A 128 2.41 18.99 5.74
C LYS A 128 1.98 17.65 5.15
N VAL A 129 1.74 16.67 6.01
CA VAL A 129 1.18 15.36 5.65
C VAL A 129 -0.24 15.27 6.20
N GLN A 130 -1.22 14.94 5.37
CA GLN A 130 -2.59 14.77 5.84
C GLN A 130 -2.75 13.45 6.58
N ARG A 131 -3.54 13.43 7.66
CA ARG A 131 -3.78 12.23 8.47
C ARG A 131 -5.24 11.82 8.31
N PHE A 132 -5.46 10.54 8.07
CA PHE A 132 -6.80 9.97 7.90
C PHE A 132 -6.91 8.70 8.75
N TYR A 133 -8.10 8.45 9.26
CA TYR A 133 -8.40 7.28 10.05
C TYR A 133 -9.73 6.70 9.60
N LEU A 134 -9.74 5.42 9.22
CA LEU A 134 -10.95 4.69 8.86
C LEU A 134 -11.34 3.75 10.00
N ALA A 135 -12.51 3.94 10.60
CA ALA A 135 -13.02 2.97 11.55
C ALA A 135 -13.72 1.81 10.83
N LEU A 136 -13.47 0.60 11.32
CA LEU A 136 -13.99 -0.65 10.80
C LEU A 136 -14.85 -1.32 11.88
N PRO A 137 -15.98 -1.93 11.51
CA PRO A 137 -16.76 -2.74 12.42
C PRO A 137 -16.04 -4.05 12.73
N HIS A 138 -16.06 -4.45 14.00
CA HIS A 138 -15.54 -5.76 14.45
C HIS A 138 -16.61 -6.86 14.44
N ILE A 139 -17.84 -6.51 14.07
CA ILE A 139 -18.96 -7.44 13.91
C ILE A 139 -19.56 -7.30 12.52
N ILE A 140 -20.06 -8.39 11.96
CA ILE A 140 -20.68 -8.42 10.64
C ILE A 140 -22.19 -8.43 10.86
N THR A 141 -22.81 -7.26 10.83
CA THR A 141 -24.26 -7.05 10.91
C THR A 141 -24.68 -5.99 9.90
N ASP A 142 -25.98 -5.88 9.62
CA ASP A 142 -26.51 -4.86 8.72
C ASP A 142 -26.25 -3.44 9.26
N GLU A 143 -26.36 -3.24 10.58
CA GLU A 143 -26.03 -1.96 11.22
C GLU A 143 -24.53 -1.65 11.12
N GLY A 144 -23.68 -2.66 11.28
CA GLY A 144 -22.24 -2.53 11.11
C GLY A 144 -21.86 -2.17 9.67
N PHE A 145 -22.57 -2.73 8.69
CA PHE A 145 -22.39 -2.40 7.27
C PHE A 145 -22.82 -0.95 6.98
N GLU A 146 -24.00 -0.52 7.42
CA GLU A 146 -24.48 0.84 7.21
C GLU A 146 -23.59 1.88 7.91
N TRP A 147 -23.08 1.57 9.09
CA TRP A 147 -22.09 2.43 9.75
C TRP A 147 -20.78 2.49 8.96
N TYR A 148 -20.23 1.34 8.54
CA TYR A 148 -19.00 1.31 7.76
C TYR A 148 -19.13 2.08 6.43
N LYS A 149 -20.29 1.99 5.78
CA LYS A 149 -20.58 2.77 4.57
C LYS A 149 -20.45 4.28 4.84
N LYS A 150 -21.00 4.77 5.96
CA LYS A 150 -20.86 6.18 6.37
C LYS A 150 -19.41 6.55 6.64
N GLU A 151 -18.63 5.71 7.30
CA GLU A 151 -17.19 5.95 7.52
C GLU A 151 -16.42 6.09 6.20
N VAL A 152 -16.79 5.31 5.17
CA VAL A 152 -16.18 5.42 3.84
C VAL A 152 -16.64 6.70 3.11
N GLU A 153 -17.90 7.10 3.28
CA GLU A 153 -18.45 8.36 2.75
C GLU A 153 -17.77 9.58 3.40
N GLU A 154 -17.59 9.58 4.72
CA GLU A 154 -16.86 10.61 5.47
C GLU A 154 -15.39 10.67 5.04
N LEU A 155 -14.72 9.51 4.88
CA LEU A 155 -13.36 9.46 4.36
C LEU A 155 -13.24 10.08 2.96
N LYS A 156 -14.22 9.83 2.07
CA LYS A 156 -14.25 10.46 0.74
C LYS A 156 -14.29 11.98 0.86
N GLU A 157 -15.18 12.53 1.68
CA GLU A 157 -15.30 13.97 1.90
C GLU A 157 -14.01 14.56 2.51
N GLU A 158 -13.42 13.88 3.50
CA GLU A 158 -12.16 14.31 4.11
C GLU A 158 -11.03 14.35 3.08
N LEU A 159 -10.92 13.36 2.19
CA LEU A 159 -9.91 13.33 1.13
C LEU A 159 -10.08 14.51 0.16
N GLU A 160 -11.32 14.75 -0.29
CA GLU A 160 -11.66 15.87 -1.17
C GLU A 160 -11.28 17.21 -0.55
N GLN A 161 -11.63 17.44 0.72
CA GLN A 161 -11.36 18.68 1.43
C GLN A 161 -9.86 18.87 1.74
N ASN A 162 -9.20 17.84 2.29
CA ASN A 162 -7.82 17.96 2.76
C ASN A 162 -6.80 18.05 1.61
N PHE A 163 -7.09 17.43 0.48
CA PHE A 163 -6.25 17.52 -0.72
C PHE A 163 -6.74 18.54 -1.75
N LYS A 164 -7.90 19.19 -1.51
CA LYS A 164 -8.54 20.14 -2.44
C LYS A 164 -8.76 19.51 -3.81
N LEU A 165 -9.34 18.32 -3.81
CA LEU A 165 -9.62 17.56 -5.03
C LEU A 165 -10.96 17.97 -5.60
N ASP A 166 -11.13 17.75 -6.90
CA ASP A 166 -12.46 17.69 -7.48
C ASP A 166 -13.23 16.51 -6.90
N GLU A 167 -14.56 16.56 -7.02
CA GLU A 167 -15.43 15.47 -6.57
C GLU A 167 -14.97 14.11 -7.13
N ILE A 168 -14.91 13.13 -6.24
CA ILE A 168 -14.69 11.73 -6.54
C ILE A 168 -16.02 11.16 -7.00
N THR A 169 -16.29 11.30 -8.30
CA THR A 169 -17.57 10.88 -8.89
C THR A 169 -17.71 9.36 -8.91
N ASN A 170 -18.96 8.89 -9.03
CA ASN A 170 -19.26 7.46 -9.13
C ASN A 170 -18.59 6.81 -10.36
N GLU A 171 -18.41 7.55 -11.45
CA GLU A 171 -17.72 7.06 -12.64
C GLU A 171 -16.23 6.84 -12.38
N LYS A 172 -15.56 7.79 -11.70
CA LYS A 172 -14.15 7.64 -11.28
C LYS A 172 -14.00 6.46 -10.33
N LEU A 173 -14.91 6.32 -9.37
CA LEU A 173 -14.91 5.23 -8.40
C LEU A 173 -15.12 3.86 -9.08
N THR A 174 -16.11 3.76 -9.97
CA THR A 174 -16.40 2.54 -10.73
C THR A 174 -15.19 2.11 -11.55
N ARG A 175 -14.58 3.05 -12.29
CA ARG A 175 -13.36 2.78 -13.07
C ARG A 175 -12.21 2.29 -12.20
N SER A 176 -12.02 2.92 -11.03
CA SER A 176 -10.99 2.49 -10.08
C SER A 176 -11.23 1.06 -9.58
N ILE A 177 -12.47 0.74 -9.21
CA ILE A 177 -12.89 -0.61 -8.80
C ILE A 177 -12.62 -1.65 -9.90
N GLU A 178 -12.90 -1.33 -11.17
CA GLU A 178 -12.62 -2.21 -12.30
C GLU A 178 -11.12 -2.52 -12.43
N ILE A 179 -10.26 -1.48 -12.35
CA ILE A 179 -8.79 -1.64 -12.40
C ILE A 179 -8.30 -2.57 -11.29
N TYR A 180 -8.76 -2.36 -10.05
CA TYR A 180 -8.36 -3.17 -8.90
C TYR A 180 -8.92 -4.60 -8.96
N ASN A 181 -10.14 -4.79 -9.47
CA ASN A 181 -10.72 -6.11 -9.66
C ASN A 181 -10.01 -6.91 -10.75
N GLU A 182 -9.61 -6.26 -11.84
CA GLU A 182 -8.76 -6.87 -12.86
C GLU A 182 -7.40 -7.27 -12.27
N ASN A 183 -6.78 -6.41 -11.46
CA ASN A 183 -5.53 -6.74 -10.77
C ASN A 183 -5.65 -8.00 -9.92
N ARG A 184 -6.69 -8.05 -9.06
CA ARG A 184 -6.97 -9.20 -8.20
C ARG A 184 -7.24 -10.46 -9.03
N LYS A 185 -7.87 -10.34 -10.19
CA LYS A 185 -8.07 -11.45 -11.13
C LYS A 185 -6.73 -11.98 -11.63
N PHE A 186 -5.84 -11.14 -12.13
CA PHE A 186 -4.51 -11.57 -12.58
C PHE A 186 -3.69 -12.21 -11.46
N LEU A 187 -3.67 -11.62 -10.26
CA LEU A 187 -3.00 -12.23 -9.12
C LEU A 187 -3.55 -13.61 -8.78
N ARG A 188 -4.88 -13.78 -8.75
CA ARG A 188 -5.50 -15.10 -8.51
C ARG A 188 -5.08 -16.12 -9.56
N GLU A 189 -5.01 -15.73 -10.83
CA GLU A 189 -4.58 -16.60 -11.91
C GLU A 189 -3.10 -17.00 -11.80
N ILE A 190 -2.22 -16.05 -11.46
CA ILE A 190 -0.81 -16.33 -11.19
C ILE A 190 -0.65 -17.26 -9.97
N HIS A 191 -1.42 -17.02 -8.90
CA HIS A 191 -1.37 -17.88 -7.70
C HIS A 191 -1.85 -19.31 -7.97
N LYS A 192 -2.76 -19.54 -8.92
CA LYS A 192 -3.14 -20.90 -9.34
C LYS A 192 -1.98 -21.72 -9.89
N LEU A 193 -0.93 -21.09 -10.44
CA LEU A 193 0.26 -21.77 -10.94
C LEU A 193 1.11 -22.40 -9.82
N ARG A 194 0.89 -22.00 -8.56
CA ARG A 194 1.59 -22.51 -7.38
C ARG A 194 1.00 -23.81 -6.84
N ILE A 195 -0.26 -24.10 -7.15
CA ILE A 195 -0.99 -25.27 -6.65
C ILE A 195 -1.12 -26.39 -7.68
N GLN A 196 -0.46 -26.24 -8.84
CA GLN A 196 -0.38 -27.29 -9.84
C GLN A 196 0.51 -28.45 -9.36
N LYS A 197 0.32 -29.65 -9.94
CA LYS A 197 1.14 -30.85 -9.63
C LYS A 197 2.64 -30.58 -9.73
N ASN A 198 3.05 -29.72 -10.68
CA ASN A 198 4.40 -29.21 -10.82
C ASN A 198 4.37 -27.67 -10.71
N PRO A 199 4.54 -27.09 -9.51
CA PRO A 199 4.44 -25.64 -9.30
C PRO A 199 5.41 -24.83 -10.15
N LYS A 200 4.88 -23.83 -10.87
CA LYS A 200 5.67 -22.95 -11.74
C LYS A 200 6.40 -21.84 -10.98
N LEU A 201 5.91 -21.51 -9.78
CA LEU A 201 6.45 -20.45 -8.94
C LEU A 201 6.81 -20.99 -7.56
N THR A 202 7.93 -20.52 -7.00
CA THR A 202 8.26 -20.62 -5.58
C THR A 202 7.38 -19.69 -4.74
N GLY A 203 7.42 -19.89 -3.42
CA GLY A 203 6.87 -18.92 -2.48
C GLY A 203 7.59 -17.56 -2.54
N SER A 204 8.91 -17.53 -2.74
CA SER A 204 9.68 -16.28 -2.81
C SER A 204 9.35 -15.46 -4.06
N GLU A 205 9.26 -16.09 -5.23
CA GLU A 205 8.85 -15.41 -6.48
C GLU A 205 7.41 -14.90 -6.37
N ALA A 206 6.51 -15.72 -5.81
CA ALA A 206 5.14 -15.28 -5.56
C ALA A 206 5.10 -14.07 -4.60
N LEU A 207 5.89 -14.08 -3.52
CA LEU A 207 5.99 -12.94 -2.60
C LEU A 207 6.52 -11.69 -3.32
N GLN A 208 7.57 -11.84 -4.14
CA GLN A 208 8.16 -10.76 -4.92
C GLN A 208 7.15 -10.11 -5.87
N ILE A 209 6.35 -10.93 -6.56
CA ILE A 209 5.25 -10.45 -7.43
C ILE A 209 4.24 -9.61 -6.62
N ASN A 210 3.82 -10.08 -5.44
CA ASN A 210 2.87 -9.34 -4.60
C ASN A 210 3.47 -8.02 -4.06
N MET A 211 4.75 -8.03 -3.70
CA MET A 211 5.47 -6.84 -3.25
C MET A 211 5.61 -5.81 -4.38
N ALA A 212 6.01 -6.22 -5.58
CA ALA A 212 6.09 -5.35 -6.75
C ALA A 212 4.71 -4.77 -7.12
N ASN A 213 3.67 -5.62 -7.15
CA ASN A 213 2.28 -5.22 -7.44
C ASN A 213 1.72 -4.15 -6.48
N SER A 214 2.10 -4.21 -5.21
CA SER A 214 1.64 -3.25 -4.19
C SER A 214 2.47 -1.97 -4.13
N SER A 215 3.48 -1.84 -5.00
CA SER A 215 4.46 -0.73 -4.97
C SER A 215 4.32 0.26 -6.12
N ILE A 216 3.42 0.01 -7.07
CA ILE A 216 3.23 0.83 -8.28
C ILE A 216 1.73 1.09 -8.54
N PRO A 217 1.37 2.08 -9.37
CA PRO A 217 0.00 2.30 -9.83
C PRO A 217 -0.63 1.02 -10.39
N LYS A 218 -1.91 0.80 -10.09
CA LYS A 218 -2.55 -0.51 -10.30
C LYS A 218 -2.80 -0.82 -11.77
N ASP A 219 -2.97 0.21 -12.61
CA ASP A 219 -3.04 0.09 -14.06
C ASP A 219 -1.71 -0.40 -14.67
N ALA A 220 -0.58 0.18 -14.26
CA ALA A 220 0.75 -0.28 -14.64
C ALA A 220 1.02 -1.70 -14.13
N ALA A 221 0.57 -2.01 -12.90
CA ALA A 221 0.67 -3.36 -12.35
C ALA A 221 -0.14 -4.38 -13.17
N ASN A 222 -1.31 -4.01 -13.69
CA ASN A 222 -2.12 -4.91 -14.53
C ASN A 222 -1.37 -5.32 -15.80
N GLU A 223 -0.71 -4.38 -16.48
CA GLU A 223 0.09 -4.68 -17.66
C GLU A 223 1.27 -5.61 -17.35
N GLU A 224 1.98 -5.35 -16.24
CA GLU A 224 3.09 -6.21 -15.80
C GLU A 224 2.64 -7.60 -15.38
N LEU A 225 1.53 -7.72 -14.63
CA LEU A 225 0.96 -9.01 -14.25
C LEU A 225 0.47 -9.79 -15.47
N LYS A 226 -0.11 -9.11 -16.47
CA LYS A 226 -0.53 -9.73 -17.73
C LYS A 226 0.67 -10.24 -18.52
N ARG A 227 1.76 -9.46 -18.62
CA ARG A 227 3.04 -9.88 -19.22
C ARG A 227 3.61 -11.10 -18.50
N LEU A 228 3.72 -11.05 -17.18
CA LEU A 228 4.24 -12.15 -16.37
C LEU A 228 3.39 -13.41 -16.52
N LYS A 229 2.07 -13.30 -16.44
CA LYS A 229 1.16 -14.44 -16.63
C LYS A 229 1.41 -15.13 -17.96
N SER A 230 1.46 -14.38 -19.08
CA SER A 230 1.71 -14.93 -20.42
C SER A 230 3.06 -15.66 -20.52
N SER A 231 4.06 -15.24 -19.74
CA SER A 231 5.38 -15.89 -19.72
C SER A 231 5.47 -17.13 -18.83
N LEU A 232 4.52 -17.30 -17.91
CA LEU A 232 4.49 -18.40 -16.92
C LEU A 232 3.54 -19.54 -17.32
N THR A 233 2.61 -19.28 -18.24
CA THR A 233 1.67 -20.25 -18.83
C THR A 233 2.23 -20.86 -20.09
#